data_AF-A0A7D5V790-F1
#
_entry.id   AF-A0A7D5V790-F1
#
_cell.length_a   1.000
_cell.length_b   1.000
_cell.length_c   1.000
_cell.angle_alpha   90.00
_cell.angle_beta   90.00
_cell.angle_gamma   90.00
#
_symmetry.space_group_name_H-M   'P 1'
#
loop_
_entity.id
_entity.type
_entity.pdbx_description
1 polymer ?
#
loop_
_entity_poly.entity_id
_entity_poly.type
_entity_poly.pdbx_seq_one_letter_code
_entity_poly.pdbx_strand_id
1 'polypeptide(L)'
;MNSFLFLLKGAFDGGNQQYTVRHFETHGQTDSCSALIWDWGWTWYGLYLDSASNGFSLLNYEADGAARTPTGSVYVMDSLFLNIKTGIKTNALKKDIKESTIIQLDNVRTSYVDTRISAIDGSAVELPPGDDIGHVVVGNVKIGGQAFGQYSVDVDAPSERLLNQFTQMYSRKPYYIRQRPQYEAFTLDDIMNVKDHGVKGDGVGDDTAAINSVMRMASTSKLIYFPAGSYIVTGTIHVPSHALITGEVWSQIVASGPFFQDMKNPKPMVKVGNDGDQGTVEISDMLFTSTGSLPCLVLME
;
A
#
# COMPACT_ATOMS: atom_id res chain seq x y z
N MET A 1 5.41 -17.89 -12.65
CA MET A 1 4.55 -18.88 -11.96
C MET A 1 5.20 -19.23 -10.63
N ASN A 2 4.89 -18.47 -9.58
CA ASN A 2 5.30 -18.82 -8.22
C ASN A 2 4.08 -19.39 -7.52
N SER A 3 3.98 -20.72 -7.51
CA SER A 3 2.98 -21.46 -6.76
C SER A 3 3.34 -21.37 -5.27
N PHE A 4 2.54 -20.65 -4.49
CA PHE A 4 2.71 -20.58 -3.05
C PHE A 4 2.20 -21.85 -2.35
N LEU A 5 2.97 -22.24 -1.35
CA LEU A 5 2.84 -23.41 -0.49
C LEU A 5 1.48 -23.43 0.24
N PHE A 6 0.82 -24.59 0.25
CA PHE A 6 -0.43 -24.83 0.99
C PHE A 6 -0.23 -24.62 2.49
N LEU A 7 -0.76 -23.52 3.04
CA LEU A 7 -1.04 -23.39 4.47
C LEU A 7 -2.47 -23.88 4.72
N LEU A 8 -2.64 -24.76 5.70
CA LEU A 8 -3.83 -25.61 5.94
C LEU A 8 -5.16 -24.87 6.22
N LYS A 9 -5.21 -23.53 6.16
CA LYS A 9 -6.42 -22.73 6.47
C LYS A 9 -6.65 -21.52 5.55
N GLY A 10 -5.67 -21.10 4.77
CA GLY A 10 -5.82 -20.07 3.75
C GLY A 10 -4.50 -19.63 3.11
N ALA A 11 -4.58 -18.82 2.05
CA ALA A 11 -3.40 -18.32 1.35
C ALA A 11 -2.68 -17.22 2.16
N PHE A 12 -3.42 -16.46 2.96
CA PHE A 12 -2.91 -15.57 3.99
C PHE A 12 -3.48 -15.97 5.36
N ASP A 13 -2.61 -16.09 6.37
CA ASP A 13 -2.99 -16.41 7.75
C ASP A 13 -2.06 -15.68 8.72
N GLY A 14 -2.59 -14.71 9.48
CA GLY A 14 -1.78 -13.94 10.43
C GLY A 14 -2.46 -12.70 11.01
N GLY A 15 -1.69 -11.93 11.78
CA GLY A 15 -2.17 -10.69 12.40
C GLY A 15 -1.04 -9.68 12.65
N ASN A 16 -1.36 -8.40 12.50
CA ASN A 16 -0.46 -7.27 12.69
C ASN A 16 -1.28 -6.03 13.09
N GLN A 17 -0.66 -5.04 13.72
CA GLN A 17 -1.31 -3.78 14.08
C GLN A 17 -2.00 -3.13 12.86
N GLN A 18 -1.27 -2.96 11.77
CA GLN A 18 -1.80 -2.44 10.52
C GLN A 18 -0.99 -2.92 9.32
N TYR A 19 -1.64 -3.02 8.17
CA TYR A 19 -0.96 -3.25 6.89
C TYR A 19 -1.79 -2.72 5.73
N THR A 20 -1.12 -2.55 4.58
CA THR A 20 -1.77 -2.34 3.29
C THR A 20 -1.41 -3.50 2.38
N VAL A 21 -2.39 -4.34 2.04
CA VAL A 21 -2.23 -5.45 1.10
C VAL A 21 -2.88 -5.06 -0.22
N ARG A 22 -2.17 -5.27 -1.34
CA ARG A 22 -2.65 -4.87 -2.66
C ARG A 22 -2.32 -5.90 -3.74
N HIS A 23 -3.22 -6.08 -4.72
CA HIS A 23 -3.06 -7.03 -5.84
C HIS A 23 -2.68 -8.43 -5.39
N PHE A 24 -3.58 -9.02 -4.62
CA PHE A 24 -3.40 -10.35 -4.06
C PHE A 24 -4.51 -11.27 -4.57
N GLU A 25 -4.11 -12.39 -5.17
CA GLU A 25 -4.98 -13.34 -5.82
C GLU A 25 -4.86 -14.71 -5.15
N THR A 26 -6.00 -15.34 -4.91
CA THR A 26 -6.10 -16.63 -4.22
C THR A 26 -7.16 -17.49 -4.88
N HIS A 27 -6.86 -18.78 -5.06
CA HIS A 27 -7.79 -19.74 -5.62
C HIS A 27 -7.79 -21.03 -4.83
N GLY A 28 -8.93 -21.69 -4.74
CA GLY A 28 -9.03 -23.10 -4.35
C GLY A 28 -8.65 -23.38 -2.90
N GLN A 29 -8.90 -22.43 -1.99
CA GLN A 29 -8.61 -22.63 -0.56
C GLN A 29 -9.67 -23.51 0.08
N THR A 30 -9.27 -24.45 0.94
CA THR A 30 -10.20 -25.39 1.58
C THR A 30 -11.09 -24.73 2.63
N ASP A 31 -10.60 -23.68 3.29
CA ASP A 31 -11.36 -22.91 4.27
C ASP A 31 -11.49 -21.45 3.82
N SER A 32 -10.47 -20.62 4.05
CA SER A 32 -10.55 -19.17 3.82
C SER A 32 -9.52 -18.69 2.81
N CYS A 33 -9.80 -17.68 1.98
CA CYS A 33 -8.76 -17.05 1.17
C CYS A 33 -7.76 -16.29 2.03
N SER A 34 -8.27 -15.50 2.99
CA SER A 34 -7.48 -14.75 3.96
C SER A 34 -8.05 -14.93 5.37
N ALA A 35 -7.21 -15.31 6.32
CA ALA A 35 -7.54 -15.39 7.74
C ALA A 35 -6.77 -14.30 8.51
N LEU A 36 -7.51 -13.37 9.14
CA LEU A 36 -6.99 -12.34 10.02
C LEU A 36 -7.32 -12.68 11.47
N ILE A 37 -6.29 -13.06 12.23
CA ILE A 37 -6.46 -13.49 13.63
C ILE A 37 -6.47 -12.32 14.62
N TRP A 38 -5.83 -11.19 14.29
CA TRP A 38 -5.93 -9.92 15.03
C TRP A 38 -5.40 -8.75 14.19
N ASP A 39 -5.95 -7.54 14.41
CA ASP A 39 -5.37 -6.28 13.94
C ASP A 39 -5.86 -5.07 14.75
N TRP A 40 -5.35 -3.87 14.42
CA TRP A 40 -6.04 -2.61 14.72
C TRP A 40 -6.81 -2.13 13.48
N GLY A 41 -6.18 -2.17 12.31
CA GLY A 41 -6.84 -1.88 11.04
C GLY A 41 -6.00 -2.14 9.80
N TRP A 42 -6.57 -2.83 8.81
CA TRP A 42 -5.90 -3.14 7.54
C TRP A 42 -6.65 -2.62 6.34
N THR A 43 -5.90 -2.17 5.33
CA THR A 43 -6.42 -1.80 4.01
C THR A 43 -6.09 -2.89 3.00
N TRP A 44 -7.09 -3.34 2.25
CA TRP A 44 -7.02 -4.39 1.26
C TRP A 44 -7.49 -3.86 -0.09
N TYR A 45 -6.67 -4.02 -1.12
CA TYR A 45 -6.89 -3.40 -2.42
C TYR A 45 -6.70 -4.40 -3.55
N GLY A 46 -7.55 -4.41 -4.58
CA GLY A 46 -7.26 -5.18 -5.79
C GLY A 46 -7.25 -6.70 -5.55
N LEU A 47 -8.14 -7.21 -4.69
CA LEU A 47 -8.14 -8.63 -4.35
C LEU A 47 -8.93 -9.45 -5.37
N TYR A 48 -8.42 -10.63 -5.71
CA TYR A 48 -9.16 -11.68 -6.43
C TYR A 48 -9.24 -12.91 -5.53
N LEU A 49 -10.41 -13.12 -4.93
CA LEU A 49 -10.65 -14.24 -4.01
C LEU A 49 -11.61 -15.23 -4.64
N ASP A 50 -11.13 -16.41 -5.00
CA ASP A 50 -11.91 -17.38 -5.76
C ASP A 50 -11.90 -18.79 -5.14
N SER A 51 -13.05 -19.46 -5.22
CA SER A 51 -13.20 -20.90 -4.96
C SER A 51 -12.73 -21.30 -3.56
N ALA A 52 -13.36 -20.75 -2.53
CA ALA A 52 -13.11 -21.06 -1.12
C ALA A 52 -14.40 -21.06 -0.28
N SER A 53 -14.36 -21.65 0.92
CA SER A 53 -15.51 -21.59 1.83
C SER A 53 -15.73 -20.16 2.34
N ASN A 54 -14.66 -19.44 2.66
CA ASN A 54 -14.71 -18.04 3.08
C ASN A 54 -13.77 -17.17 2.23
N GLY A 55 -14.14 -15.93 1.92
CA GLY A 55 -13.23 -14.95 1.36
C GLY A 55 -12.28 -14.46 2.46
N PHE A 56 -12.85 -13.82 3.47
CA PHE A 56 -12.16 -13.47 4.72
C PHE A 56 -12.68 -14.28 5.90
N SER A 57 -11.78 -14.64 6.79
CA SER A 57 -12.09 -15.05 8.16
C SER A 57 -11.47 -14.05 9.12
N LEU A 58 -12.30 -13.29 9.83
CA LEU A 58 -11.88 -12.32 10.86
C LEU A 58 -11.93 -12.96 12.25
N LEU A 59 -11.62 -14.25 12.32
CA LEU A 59 -11.74 -15.07 13.51
C LEU A 59 -10.35 -15.43 14.03
N ASN A 60 -10.15 -15.23 15.32
CA ASN A 60 -8.98 -15.75 16.02
C ASN A 60 -9.21 -17.22 16.40
N TYR A 61 -8.76 -18.15 15.56
CA TYR A 61 -8.89 -19.59 15.82
C TYR A 61 -7.81 -20.13 16.79
N GLU A 62 -6.80 -19.33 17.13
CA GLU A 62 -5.72 -19.69 18.07
C GLU A 62 -6.08 -19.35 19.53
N ALA A 63 -7.24 -18.76 19.79
CA ALA A 63 -7.66 -18.33 21.12
C ALA A 63 -8.09 -19.52 22.01
N ASP A 64 -7.39 -19.72 23.13
CA ASP A 64 -7.61 -20.77 24.14
C ASP A 64 -8.44 -20.30 25.35
N GLY A 65 -9.43 -19.44 25.12
CA GLY A 65 -10.38 -19.03 26.17
C GLY A 65 -9.96 -17.82 27.03
N ALA A 66 -8.81 -17.20 26.76
CA ALA A 66 -8.47 -15.88 27.32
C ALA A 66 -8.77 -14.76 26.31
N ALA A 67 -9.41 -13.68 26.77
CA ALA A 67 -9.76 -12.51 25.96
C ALA A 67 -8.52 -11.90 25.28
N ARG A 68 -8.33 -12.19 23.99
CA ARG A 68 -7.34 -11.54 23.12
C ARG A 68 -8.05 -10.75 22.04
N THR A 69 -7.42 -9.65 21.63
CA THR A 69 -8.00 -8.57 20.82
C THR A 69 -8.61 -9.13 19.52
N PRO A 70 -9.91 -8.89 19.25
CA PRO A 70 -10.50 -9.27 17.98
C PRO A 70 -9.86 -8.47 16.85
N THR A 71 -10.02 -8.94 15.61
CA THR A 71 -9.80 -8.10 14.43
C THR A 71 -10.56 -6.79 14.60
N GLY A 72 -9.83 -5.67 14.61
CA GLY A 72 -10.34 -4.34 14.83
C GLY A 72 -11.10 -3.84 13.60
N SER A 73 -10.42 -3.75 12.45
CA SER A 73 -11.06 -3.24 11.23
C SER A 73 -10.44 -3.71 9.92
N VAL A 74 -11.29 -3.99 8.94
CA VAL A 74 -10.88 -4.24 7.56
C VAL A 74 -11.53 -3.25 6.62
N TYR A 75 -10.72 -2.64 5.75
CA TYR A 75 -11.20 -1.86 4.62
C TYR A 75 -10.82 -2.58 3.33
N VAL A 76 -11.80 -3.14 2.63
CA VAL A 76 -11.62 -3.84 1.36
C VAL A 76 -12.12 -2.96 0.24
N MET A 77 -11.24 -2.64 -0.71
CA MET A 77 -11.58 -1.83 -1.87
C MET A 77 -11.16 -2.48 -3.19
N ASP A 78 -11.86 -2.14 -4.26
CA ASP A 78 -11.57 -2.57 -5.63
C ASP A 78 -11.27 -4.08 -5.69
N SER A 79 -12.22 -4.92 -5.32
CA SER A 79 -11.97 -6.36 -5.11
C SER A 79 -13.10 -7.23 -5.65
N LEU A 80 -12.78 -8.48 -6.01
CA LEU A 80 -13.72 -9.49 -6.48
C LEU A 80 -13.70 -10.71 -5.55
N PHE A 81 -14.88 -11.08 -5.05
CA PHE A 81 -15.12 -12.36 -4.38
C PHE A 81 -15.95 -13.23 -5.33
N LEU A 82 -15.42 -14.39 -5.71
CA LEU A 82 -15.99 -15.26 -6.74
C LEU A 82 -16.11 -16.71 -6.24
N ASN A 83 -17.25 -17.37 -6.44
CA ASN A 83 -17.44 -18.76 -6.01
C ASN A 83 -17.10 -19.00 -4.52
N ILE A 84 -17.55 -18.08 -3.65
CA ILE A 84 -17.27 -18.09 -2.21
C ILE A 84 -18.56 -18.39 -1.45
N LYS A 85 -18.58 -19.33 -0.50
CA LYS A 85 -19.80 -19.53 0.31
C LYS A 85 -20.08 -18.33 1.23
N THR A 86 -19.09 -17.91 2.01
CA THR A 86 -19.19 -16.74 2.91
C THR A 86 -18.15 -15.68 2.55
N GLY A 87 -18.56 -14.52 2.04
CA GLY A 87 -17.63 -13.45 1.66
C GLY A 87 -16.71 -13.04 2.81
N ILE A 88 -17.30 -12.64 3.95
CA ILE A 88 -16.56 -12.33 5.18
C ILE A 88 -17.22 -13.04 6.35
N LYS A 89 -16.45 -13.89 7.03
CA LYS A 89 -16.83 -14.56 8.26
C LYS A 89 -16.28 -13.81 9.46
N THR A 90 -17.12 -13.50 10.45
CA THR A 90 -16.75 -12.66 11.60
C THR A 90 -17.34 -13.17 12.92
N ASN A 91 -16.88 -12.62 14.05
CA ASN A 91 -17.55 -12.80 15.34
C ASN A 91 -18.93 -12.12 15.33
N ALA A 92 -19.79 -12.45 16.29
CA ALA A 92 -21.09 -11.80 16.44
C ALA A 92 -20.92 -10.27 16.47
N LEU A 93 -21.61 -9.58 15.56
CA LEU A 93 -21.57 -8.12 15.47
C LEU A 93 -22.38 -7.54 16.63
N LYS A 94 -21.68 -7.17 17.71
CA LYS A 94 -22.29 -6.54 18.89
C LYS A 94 -22.61 -5.06 18.62
N LYS A 95 -23.64 -4.56 19.32
CA LYS A 95 -24.17 -3.20 19.16
C LYS A 95 -23.24 -2.06 19.65
N ASP A 96 -22.17 -2.36 20.37
CA ASP A 96 -21.32 -1.35 21.04
C ASP A 96 -19.87 -1.29 20.50
N ILE A 97 -19.30 -0.07 20.51
CA ILE A 97 -18.01 0.35 19.90
C ILE A 97 -16.80 -0.48 20.32
N LYS A 98 -16.81 -1.04 21.53
CA LYS A 98 -15.61 -1.68 22.12
C LYS A 98 -15.47 -3.17 21.80
N GLU A 99 -16.46 -3.77 21.15
CA GLU A 99 -16.51 -5.23 20.99
C GLU A 99 -16.86 -5.73 19.57
N SER A 100 -17.01 -4.85 18.57
CA SER A 100 -17.32 -5.26 17.19
C SER A 100 -16.27 -4.84 16.17
N THR A 101 -15.92 -5.80 15.31
CA THR A 101 -15.08 -5.62 14.12
C THR A 101 -15.76 -4.67 13.14
N ILE A 102 -15.04 -3.67 12.64
CA ILE A 102 -15.52 -2.76 11.60
C ILE A 102 -15.17 -3.34 10.24
N ILE A 103 -16.15 -3.47 9.35
CA ILE A 103 -15.96 -3.95 7.98
C ILE A 103 -16.40 -2.86 7.04
N GLN A 104 -15.48 -2.35 6.22
CA GLN A 104 -15.77 -1.40 5.15
C GLN A 104 -15.50 -2.06 3.81
N LEU A 105 -16.48 -1.98 2.90
CA LEU A 105 -16.38 -2.46 1.52
C LEU A 105 -16.62 -1.29 0.57
N ASP A 106 -15.76 -1.15 -0.44
CA ASP A 106 -15.83 -0.08 -1.44
C ASP A 106 -15.47 -0.62 -2.82
N ASN A 107 -16.35 -0.47 -3.80
CA ASN A 107 -16.17 -1.07 -5.14
C ASN A 107 -15.84 -2.58 -5.10
N VAL A 108 -16.61 -3.34 -4.31
CA VAL A 108 -16.43 -4.79 -4.17
C VAL A 108 -17.50 -5.52 -4.96
N ARG A 109 -17.10 -6.41 -5.86
CA ARG A 109 -18.01 -7.31 -6.58
C ARG A 109 -18.05 -8.67 -5.89
N THR A 110 -19.24 -9.22 -5.72
CA THR A 110 -19.50 -10.55 -5.18
C THR A 110 -20.30 -11.33 -6.20
N SER A 111 -19.69 -12.33 -6.85
CA SER A 111 -20.35 -13.16 -7.85
C SER A 111 -20.33 -14.62 -7.41
N TYR A 112 -21.50 -15.28 -7.46
CA TYR A 112 -21.68 -16.62 -6.89
C TYR A 112 -21.24 -16.69 -5.42
N VAL A 113 -21.73 -15.74 -4.62
CA VAL A 113 -21.47 -15.67 -3.17
C VAL A 113 -22.75 -15.94 -2.38
N ASP A 114 -22.81 -17.03 -1.62
CA ASP A 114 -24.06 -17.43 -0.92
C ASP A 114 -24.44 -16.44 0.18
N THR A 115 -23.46 -15.97 0.97
CA THR A 115 -23.67 -14.97 2.02
C THR A 115 -22.48 -14.01 2.08
N ARG A 116 -22.73 -12.71 1.93
CA ARG A 116 -21.65 -11.71 1.81
C ARG A 116 -20.92 -11.44 3.12
N ILE A 117 -21.65 -11.32 4.24
CA ILE A 117 -21.07 -11.23 5.59
C ILE A 117 -21.91 -12.09 6.54
N SER A 118 -21.25 -13.01 7.25
CA SER A 118 -21.89 -13.89 8.23
C SER A 118 -21.09 -13.99 9.52
N ALA A 119 -21.80 -13.99 10.65
CA ALA A 119 -21.22 -14.22 11.96
C ALA A 119 -21.24 -15.71 12.35
N ILE A 120 -20.39 -16.09 13.31
CA ILE A 120 -20.30 -17.48 13.80
C ILE A 120 -21.58 -18.05 14.43
N ASP A 121 -22.51 -17.19 14.86
CA ASP A 121 -23.82 -17.60 15.40
C ASP A 121 -24.87 -17.86 14.30
N GLY A 122 -24.48 -17.74 13.03
CA GLY A 122 -25.35 -17.91 11.86
C GLY A 122 -26.10 -16.65 11.46
N SER A 123 -25.98 -15.54 12.21
CA SER A 123 -26.54 -14.26 11.78
C SER A 123 -25.78 -13.73 10.55
N ALA A 124 -26.49 -13.01 9.68
CA ALA A 124 -25.93 -12.43 8.46
C ALA A 124 -26.26 -10.94 8.38
N VAL A 125 -25.38 -10.18 7.74
CA VAL A 125 -25.60 -8.75 7.49
C VAL A 125 -26.32 -8.57 6.16
N GLU A 126 -27.42 -7.83 6.18
CA GLU A 126 -28.15 -7.47 4.97
C GLU A 126 -27.45 -6.31 4.26
N LEU A 127 -26.71 -6.62 3.20
CA LEU A 127 -26.06 -5.64 2.34
C LEU A 127 -26.97 -5.21 1.18
N PRO A 128 -26.71 -4.05 0.52
CA PRO A 128 -27.49 -3.60 -0.64
C PRO A 128 -27.66 -4.70 -1.71
N PRO A 129 -28.82 -4.83 -2.37
CA PRO A 129 -29.07 -5.92 -3.30
C PRO A 129 -28.16 -5.87 -4.54
N GLY A 130 -27.96 -7.02 -5.18
CA GLY A 130 -27.10 -7.17 -6.36
C GLY A 130 -25.69 -7.65 -6.02
N ASP A 131 -24.94 -7.93 -7.08
CA ASP A 131 -23.56 -8.45 -7.00
C ASP A 131 -22.55 -7.36 -6.68
N ASP A 132 -22.88 -6.10 -6.93
CA ASP A 132 -21.97 -4.97 -6.79
C ASP A 132 -22.22 -4.20 -5.49
N ILE A 133 -21.16 -4.00 -4.71
CA ILE A 133 -21.15 -3.21 -3.49
C ILE A 133 -20.38 -1.92 -3.77
N GLY A 134 -21.12 -0.82 -3.93
CA GLY A 134 -20.53 0.50 -4.18
C GLY A 134 -19.76 1.04 -2.98
N HIS A 135 -20.43 1.18 -1.84
CA HIS A 135 -19.83 1.52 -0.54
C HIS A 135 -20.74 1.07 0.61
N VAL A 136 -20.15 0.46 1.64
CA VAL A 136 -20.82 0.16 2.89
C VAL A 136 -19.82 0.08 4.03
N VAL A 137 -20.23 0.58 5.20
CA VAL A 137 -19.56 0.36 6.48
C VAL A 137 -20.51 -0.45 7.36
N VAL A 138 -20.02 -1.54 7.90
CA VAL A 138 -20.70 -2.39 8.89
C VAL A 138 -19.94 -2.28 10.20
N GLY A 139 -20.66 -2.03 11.29
CA GLY A 139 -20.09 -1.74 12.61
C GLY A 139 -20.65 -0.44 13.17
N ASN A 140 -19.92 0.18 14.08
CA ASN A 140 -20.42 1.34 14.81
C ASN A 140 -20.23 2.63 14.02
N VAL A 141 -21.25 3.02 13.25
CA VAL A 141 -21.24 4.23 12.43
C VAL A 141 -22.02 5.34 13.14
N LYS A 142 -21.52 6.58 13.14
CA LYS A 142 -22.25 7.75 13.65
C LYS A 142 -22.36 8.83 12.59
N ILE A 143 -23.58 9.31 12.33
CA ILE A 143 -23.86 10.34 11.33
C ILE A 143 -24.80 11.36 11.94
N GLY A 144 -24.40 12.63 11.94
CA GLY A 144 -25.19 13.70 12.57
C GLY A 144 -25.49 13.45 14.06
N GLY A 145 -24.64 12.68 14.76
CA GLY A 145 -24.86 12.30 16.17
C GLY A 145 -25.73 11.05 16.38
N GLN A 146 -26.39 10.52 15.34
CA GLN A 146 -27.16 9.28 15.39
C GLN A 146 -26.25 8.07 15.13
N ALA A 147 -26.41 7.00 15.92
CA ALA A 147 -25.68 5.76 15.75
C ALA A 147 -26.41 4.77 14.84
N PHE A 148 -25.65 4.09 13.98
CA PHE A 148 -26.09 3.08 13.04
C PHE A 148 -25.17 1.84 13.17
N GLY A 149 -25.72 0.65 12.97
CA GLY A 149 -24.93 -0.60 12.90
C GLY A 149 -24.38 -0.89 11.50
N GLN A 150 -24.87 -0.16 10.50
CA GLN A 150 -24.46 -0.22 9.10
C GLN A 150 -24.83 1.11 8.43
N TYR A 151 -24.01 1.54 7.47
CA TYR A 151 -24.30 2.70 6.64
C TYR A 151 -23.75 2.51 5.22
N SER A 152 -24.55 2.87 4.23
CA SER A 152 -24.18 2.91 2.82
C SER A 152 -24.50 4.28 2.24
N VAL A 153 -23.68 4.72 1.30
CA VAL A 153 -23.88 5.97 0.56
C VAL A 153 -23.37 5.80 -0.86
N ASP A 154 -23.98 6.51 -1.80
CA ASP A 154 -23.43 6.65 -3.14
C ASP A 154 -22.22 7.58 -3.08
N VAL A 155 -21.06 7.06 -3.46
CA VAL A 155 -19.79 7.81 -3.48
C VAL A 155 -19.52 8.33 -4.89
N ASP A 156 -19.13 9.60 -4.98
CA ASP A 156 -18.74 10.21 -6.25
C ASP A 156 -17.49 9.53 -6.83
N ALA A 157 -17.45 9.39 -8.15
CA ALA A 157 -16.26 8.89 -8.83
C ALA A 157 -15.12 9.90 -8.70
N PRO A 158 -13.89 9.47 -8.34
CA PRO A 158 -12.73 10.35 -8.33
C PRO A 158 -12.36 10.76 -9.76
N SER A 159 -11.47 11.74 -9.90
CA SER A 159 -10.97 12.17 -11.21
C SER A 159 -10.39 10.99 -12.00
N GLU A 160 -10.69 10.92 -13.30
CA GLU A 160 -10.19 9.89 -14.24
C GLU A 160 -8.66 9.69 -14.19
N ARG A 161 -7.89 10.72 -13.85
CA ARG A 161 -6.42 10.63 -13.70
C ARG A 161 -5.97 9.74 -12.54
N LEU A 162 -6.86 9.46 -11.59
CA LEU A 162 -6.62 8.63 -10.41
C LEU A 162 -7.17 7.22 -10.59
N LEU A 163 -7.70 6.90 -11.78
CA LEU A 163 -8.40 5.66 -12.05
C LEU A 163 -7.68 4.86 -13.13
N ASN A 164 -7.73 3.54 -12.97
CA ASN A 164 -7.33 2.58 -13.99
C ASN A 164 -8.48 2.30 -14.97
N GLN A 165 -8.17 1.52 -16.01
CA GLN A 165 -9.19 1.07 -16.95
C GLN A 165 -10.24 0.21 -16.24
N PHE A 166 -11.49 0.34 -16.69
CA PHE A 166 -12.56 -0.51 -16.21
C PHE A 166 -12.33 -1.96 -16.64
N THR A 167 -12.51 -2.89 -15.70
CA THR A 167 -12.54 -4.32 -15.98
C THR A 167 -13.82 -4.90 -15.41
N GLN A 168 -14.31 -6.00 -15.96
CA GLN A 168 -15.50 -6.69 -15.43
C GLN A 168 -15.29 -7.31 -14.04
N MET A 169 -14.09 -7.19 -13.47
CA MET A 169 -13.78 -7.63 -12.12
C MET A 169 -14.39 -6.71 -11.05
N TYR A 170 -14.65 -5.45 -11.39
CA TYR A 170 -15.07 -4.41 -10.43
C TYR A 170 -16.41 -3.79 -10.81
N SER A 171 -17.07 -3.15 -9.83
CA SER A 171 -18.36 -2.44 -10.06
C SER A 171 -18.15 -1.07 -10.75
N ARG A 172 -17.01 -0.43 -10.51
CA ARG A 172 -16.56 0.81 -11.14
C ARG A 172 -15.06 0.74 -11.46
N LYS A 173 -14.55 1.75 -12.18
CA LYS A 173 -13.11 1.87 -12.46
C LYS A 173 -12.33 1.84 -11.13
N PRO A 174 -11.35 0.94 -10.99
CA PRO A 174 -10.54 0.87 -9.78
C PRO A 174 -9.54 2.03 -9.74
N TYR A 175 -9.02 2.36 -8.56
CA TYR A 175 -7.96 3.35 -8.41
C TYR A 175 -6.71 2.97 -9.21
N TYR A 176 -5.91 3.98 -9.54
CA TYR A 176 -4.62 3.78 -10.18
C TYR A 176 -3.67 3.02 -9.24
N ILE A 177 -2.93 2.09 -9.82
CA ILE A 177 -1.90 1.32 -9.13
C ILE A 177 -0.68 1.17 -10.03
N ARG A 178 0.47 1.17 -9.38
CA ARG A 178 1.72 0.77 -9.99
C ARG A 178 2.49 -0.15 -9.07
N GLN A 179 2.97 -1.27 -9.59
CA GLN A 179 3.91 -2.11 -8.86
C GLN A 179 5.27 -1.41 -8.79
N ARG A 180 6.07 -1.81 -7.80
CA ARG A 180 7.46 -1.36 -7.73
C ARG A 180 8.17 -1.77 -9.03
N PRO A 181 8.73 -0.83 -9.82
CA PRO A 181 9.45 -1.19 -11.03
C PRO A 181 10.64 -2.08 -10.68
N GLN A 182 10.88 -3.12 -11.49
CA GLN A 182 12.07 -3.99 -11.39
C GLN A 182 12.98 -3.85 -12.63
N TYR A 183 12.56 -3.04 -13.62
CA TYR A 183 13.32 -2.72 -14.82
C TYR A 183 13.79 -3.95 -15.62
N GLU A 184 12.96 -4.98 -15.73
CA GLU A 184 13.30 -6.29 -16.31
C GLU A 184 13.75 -6.23 -17.79
N ALA A 185 13.40 -5.16 -18.50
CA ALA A 185 13.78 -4.93 -19.89
C ALA A 185 15.13 -4.20 -20.04
N PHE A 186 15.73 -3.69 -18.96
CA PHE A 186 17.01 -2.98 -19.01
C PHE A 186 18.18 -3.96 -19.08
N THR A 187 19.22 -3.58 -19.83
CA THR A 187 20.49 -4.31 -19.86
C THR A 187 21.53 -3.63 -18.97
N LEU A 188 22.70 -4.26 -18.76
CA LEU A 188 23.78 -3.64 -17.98
C LEU A 188 24.25 -2.31 -18.57
N ASP A 189 24.21 -2.16 -19.90
CA ASP A 189 24.58 -0.91 -20.57
C ASP A 189 23.57 0.22 -20.30
N ASP A 190 22.36 -0.11 -19.85
CA ASP A 190 21.32 0.83 -19.46
C ASP A 190 21.43 1.28 -18.00
N ILE A 191 22.28 0.62 -17.22
CA ILE A 191 22.48 0.89 -15.81
C ILE A 191 23.68 1.81 -15.64
N MET A 192 23.45 2.96 -15.01
CA MET A 192 24.48 3.94 -14.68
C MET A 192 24.79 3.85 -13.19
N ASN A 193 25.89 3.18 -12.84
CA ASN A 193 26.36 3.11 -11.46
C ASN A 193 26.98 4.46 -11.05
N VAL A 194 26.44 5.09 -10.01
CA VAL A 194 26.92 6.40 -9.53
C VAL A 194 28.40 6.39 -9.13
N LYS A 195 28.95 5.24 -8.70
CA LYS A 195 30.35 5.12 -8.27
C LYS A 195 31.34 5.24 -9.44
N ASP A 196 30.93 4.86 -10.64
CA ASP A 196 31.73 5.04 -11.86
C ASP A 196 31.83 6.53 -12.28
N HIS A 197 31.02 7.38 -11.65
CA HIS A 197 30.97 8.82 -11.88
C HIS A 197 31.46 9.64 -10.67
N GLY A 198 32.24 9.03 -9.78
CA GLY A 198 32.93 9.72 -8.69
C GLY A 198 32.08 9.98 -7.45
N VAL A 199 30.87 9.43 -7.37
CA VAL A 199 30.07 9.40 -6.14
C VAL A 199 30.65 8.31 -5.22
N LYS A 200 30.96 8.66 -3.97
CA LYS A 200 31.67 7.76 -3.05
C LYS A 200 30.73 6.85 -2.28
N GLY A 201 29.72 7.42 -1.62
CA GLY A 201 28.84 6.69 -0.72
C GLY A 201 29.53 6.17 0.54
N ASP A 202 30.61 6.83 0.98
CA ASP A 202 31.47 6.41 2.11
C ASP A 202 30.98 6.89 3.50
N GLY A 203 29.90 7.68 3.54
CA GLY A 203 29.32 8.24 4.77
C GLY A 203 30.11 9.40 5.39
N VAL A 204 31.11 9.92 4.69
CA VAL A 204 31.97 11.01 5.20
C VAL A 204 32.14 12.12 4.17
N GLY A 205 32.51 11.78 2.94
CA GLY A 205 32.74 12.72 1.86
C GLY A 205 31.45 13.32 1.34
N ASP A 206 31.51 14.62 1.01
CA ASP A 206 30.40 15.30 0.35
C ASP A 206 30.26 14.86 -1.10
N ASP A 207 29.15 14.17 -1.41
CA ASP A 207 28.81 13.64 -2.72
C ASP A 207 27.89 14.57 -3.52
N THR A 208 27.50 15.73 -2.98
CA THR A 208 26.48 16.64 -3.57
C THR A 208 26.77 16.99 -5.02
N ALA A 209 28.00 17.40 -5.32
CA ALA A 209 28.37 17.83 -6.67
C ALA A 209 28.43 16.65 -7.66
N ALA A 210 28.95 15.51 -7.22
CA ALA A 210 29.06 14.30 -8.04
C ALA A 210 27.68 13.73 -8.36
N ILE A 211 26.78 13.63 -7.38
CA ILE A 211 25.41 13.17 -7.57
C ILE A 211 24.66 14.10 -8.53
N ASN A 212 24.74 15.42 -8.34
CA ASN A 212 24.12 16.36 -9.28
C ASN A 212 24.71 16.25 -10.69
N SER A 213 25.96 15.81 -10.84
CA SER A 213 26.54 15.52 -12.15
C SER A 213 25.93 14.28 -12.78
N VAL A 214 25.67 13.24 -12.00
CA VAL A 214 24.95 12.04 -12.46
C VAL A 214 23.52 12.37 -12.85
N MET A 215 22.81 13.16 -12.05
CA MET A 215 21.43 13.55 -12.33
C MET A 215 21.28 14.32 -13.66
N ARG A 216 22.28 15.11 -14.06
CA ARG A 216 22.29 15.79 -15.36
C ARG A 216 22.39 14.83 -16.56
N MET A 217 22.78 13.59 -16.34
CA MET A 217 22.85 12.54 -17.38
C MET A 217 21.61 11.64 -17.40
N ALA A 218 20.62 11.91 -16.54
CA ALA A 218 19.40 11.12 -16.46
C ALA A 218 18.64 11.11 -17.80
N SER A 219 17.99 9.99 -18.08
CA SER A 219 17.06 9.84 -19.19
C SER A 219 16.12 8.68 -18.89
N THR A 220 14.98 8.61 -19.58
CA THR A 220 14.03 7.49 -19.43
C THR A 220 14.55 6.17 -19.98
N SER A 221 15.72 6.15 -20.61
CA SER A 221 16.41 4.94 -21.08
C SER A 221 17.61 4.54 -20.23
N LYS A 222 17.91 5.28 -19.15
CA LYS A 222 19.02 4.97 -18.24
C LYS A 222 18.53 4.88 -16.79
N LEU A 223 18.93 3.81 -16.12
CA LEU A 223 18.65 3.57 -14.71
C LEU A 223 19.84 4.03 -13.88
N ILE A 224 19.66 5.09 -13.09
CA ILE A 224 20.67 5.55 -12.15
C ILE A 224 20.66 4.61 -10.95
N TYR A 225 21.76 3.87 -10.78
CA TYR A 225 21.93 2.87 -9.75
C TYR A 225 22.84 3.39 -8.64
N PHE A 226 22.32 3.40 -7.42
CA PHE A 226 23.07 3.69 -6.20
C PHE A 226 23.41 2.38 -5.49
N PRO A 227 24.68 1.91 -5.52
CA PRO A 227 25.10 0.81 -4.67
C PRO A 227 24.84 1.09 -3.19
N ALA A 228 24.86 0.06 -2.35
CA ALA A 228 24.70 0.24 -0.91
C ALA A 228 25.77 1.22 -0.38
N GLY A 229 25.35 2.15 0.48
CA GLY A 229 26.23 3.22 0.94
C GLY A 229 25.50 4.41 1.52
N SER A 230 26.28 5.29 2.14
CA SER A 230 25.83 6.53 2.77
C SER A 230 26.36 7.71 1.99
N TYR A 231 25.49 8.41 1.28
CA TYR A 231 25.83 9.50 0.39
C TYR A 231 25.59 10.83 1.10
N ILE A 232 26.63 11.42 1.68
CA ILE A 232 26.49 12.69 2.41
C ILE A 232 26.25 13.82 1.42
N VAL A 233 25.22 14.61 1.65
CA VAL A 233 24.92 15.79 0.84
C VAL A 233 24.82 17.03 1.72
N THR A 234 25.50 18.10 1.32
CA THR A 234 25.49 19.41 1.99
C THR A 234 24.77 20.48 1.17
N GLY A 235 24.04 20.06 0.13
CA GLY A 235 23.20 20.90 -0.70
C GLY A 235 22.08 20.10 -1.37
N THR A 236 21.25 20.79 -2.16
CA THR A 236 20.14 20.17 -2.88
C THR A 236 20.62 19.25 -4.00
N ILE A 237 20.02 18.06 -4.08
CA ILE A 237 20.10 17.14 -5.23
C ILE A 237 18.91 17.42 -6.15
N HIS A 238 19.20 17.80 -7.39
CA HIS A 238 18.21 18.12 -8.40
C HIS A 238 17.92 16.88 -9.24
N VAL A 239 16.76 16.26 -9.02
CA VAL A 239 16.29 15.10 -9.78
C VAL A 239 15.44 15.60 -10.95
N PRO A 240 15.84 15.40 -12.22
CA PRO A 240 15.05 15.87 -13.35
C PRO A 240 13.77 15.04 -13.54
N SER A 241 12.79 15.61 -14.25
CA SER A 241 11.46 15.03 -14.49
C SER A 241 11.42 13.76 -15.38
N HIS A 242 12.58 13.18 -15.68
CA HIS A 242 12.76 11.99 -16.52
C HIS A 242 13.77 11.01 -15.91
N ALA A 243 13.99 11.09 -14.59
CA ALA A 243 14.95 10.25 -13.88
C ALA A 243 14.36 8.91 -13.42
N LEU A 244 15.09 7.83 -13.67
CA LEU A 244 14.84 6.51 -13.09
C LEU A 244 15.97 6.21 -12.11
N ILE A 245 15.64 6.04 -10.83
CA ILE A 245 16.59 5.87 -9.73
C ILE A 245 16.26 4.59 -8.96
N THR A 246 17.29 3.77 -8.73
CA THR A 246 17.18 2.62 -7.84
C THR A 246 18.40 2.49 -6.94
N GLY A 247 18.18 2.00 -5.72
CA GLY A 247 19.21 1.65 -4.76
C GLY A 247 19.45 0.15 -4.63
N GLU A 248 20.40 -0.22 -3.77
CA GLU A 248 20.78 -1.60 -3.47
C GLU A 248 20.57 -1.85 -1.98
N VAL A 249 19.37 -2.27 -1.60
CA VAL A 249 18.96 -2.62 -0.23
C VAL A 249 19.04 -1.46 0.77
N TRP A 250 20.23 -0.90 0.99
CA TRP A 250 20.55 0.18 1.93
C TRP A 250 21.36 1.29 1.25
N SER A 251 20.74 1.98 0.30
CA SER A 251 21.29 3.17 -0.35
C SER A 251 20.65 4.42 0.24
N GLN A 252 21.42 5.21 0.99
CA GLN A 252 20.88 6.36 1.71
C GLN A 252 21.52 7.68 1.31
N ILE A 253 20.70 8.66 0.95
CA ILE A 253 21.14 10.06 0.83
C ILE A 253 20.93 10.72 2.20
N VAL A 254 22.00 11.29 2.75
CA VAL A 254 22.06 11.81 4.12
C VAL A 254 22.35 13.30 4.08
N ALA A 255 21.34 14.13 4.37
CA ALA A 255 21.52 15.56 4.53
C ALA A 255 22.45 15.86 5.72
N SER A 256 23.35 16.83 5.53
CA SER A 256 24.19 17.35 6.59
C SER A 256 24.62 18.80 6.34
N GLY A 257 25.15 19.44 7.37
CA GLY A 257 25.82 20.73 7.25
C GLY A 257 24.90 21.96 7.30
N PRO A 258 25.49 23.16 7.24
CA PRO A 258 24.82 24.43 7.53
C PRO A 258 23.76 24.82 6.48
N PHE A 259 23.77 24.23 5.28
CA PHE A 259 22.81 24.52 4.22
C PHE A 259 21.35 24.26 4.65
N PHE A 260 21.13 23.33 5.59
CA PHE A 260 19.79 22.95 6.08
C PHE A 260 19.46 23.48 7.49
N GLN A 261 20.20 24.46 8.01
CA GLN A 261 20.06 24.96 9.40
C GLN A 261 19.24 26.25 9.55
N ASP A 262 19.01 27.01 8.49
CA ASP A 262 18.34 28.31 8.58
C ASP A 262 16.81 28.19 8.64
N MET A 263 16.23 28.38 9.83
CA MET A 263 14.78 28.26 10.10
C MET A 263 13.92 29.23 9.31
N LYS A 264 14.52 30.31 8.80
CA LYS A 264 13.80 31.30 7.99
C LYS A 264 13.80 30.93 6.51
N ASN A 265 14.57 29.92 6.10
CA ASN A 265 14.81 29.58 4.72
C ASN A 265 14.94 28.05 4.54
N PRO A 266 13.85 27.29 4.72
CA PRO A 266 13.87 25.84 4.54
C PRO A 266 14.32 25.46 3.13
N LYS A 267 15.12 24.40 3.02
CA LYS A 267 15.72 23.94 1.75
C LYS A 267 15.45 22.44 1.53
N PRO A 268 15.09 22.02 0.30
CA PRO A 268 14.98 20.61 -0.03
C PRO A 268 16.36 19.97 -0.14
N MET A 269 16.52 18.78 0.45
CA MET A 269 17.64 17.89 0.16
C MET A 269 17.48 17.27 -1.23
N VAL A 270 16.30 16.78 -1.56
CA VAL A 270 16.00 16.27 -2.90
C VAL A 270 14.89 17.12 -3.51
N LYS A 271 15.15 17.71 -4.67
CA LYS A 271 14.15 18.46 -5.43
C LYS A 271 13.80 17.67 -6.69
N VAL A 272 12.55 17.21 -6.80
CA VAL A 272 12.08 16.36 -7.91
C VAL A 272 11.35 17.22 -8.95
N GLY A 273 12.04 17.51 -10.04
CA GLY A 273 11.57 18.42 -11.07
C GLY A 273 11.53 19.88 -10.60
N ASN A 274 10.98 20.74 -11.45
CA ASN A 274 10.65 22.12 -11.14
C ASN A 274 9.14 22.35 -11.26
N ASP A 275 8.67 23.47 -10.73
CA ASP A 275 7.29 23.91 -10.85
C ASP A 275 6.84 23.91 -12.33
N GLY A 276 5.82 23.10 -12.62
CA GLY A 276 5.25 22.95 -13.95
C GLY A 276 5.89 21.87 -14.82
N ASP A 277 6.98 21.24 -14.38
CA ASP A 277 7.55 20.09 -15.08
C ASP A 277 6.55 18.93 -15.13
N GLN A 278 6.47 18.27 -16.27
CA GLN A 278 5.69 17.04 -16.47
C GLN A 278 6.61 15.98 -17.07
N GLY A 279 6.58 14.77 -16.50
CA GLY A 279 7.40 13.67 -16.97
C GLY A 279 7.28 12.42 -16.10
N THR A 280 8.25 11.53 -16.21
CA THR A 280 8.32 10.27 -15.45
C THR A 280 9.50 10.30 -14.52
N VAL A 281 9.24 10.26 -13.22
CA VAL A 281 10.27 10.06 -12.19
C VAL A 281 9.96 8.79 -11.42
N GLU A 282 10.97 7.94 -11.27
CA GLU A 282 10.89 6.72 -10.48
C GLU A 282 12.03 6.69 -9.48
N ILE A 283 11.69 6.47 -8.21
CA ILE A 283 12.66 6.31 -7.13
C ILE A 283 12.28 5.07 -6.36
N SER A 284 13.21 4.14 -6.26
CA SER A 284 13.03 2.84 -5.60
C SER A 284 14.27 2.47 -4.79
N ASP A 285 14.12 1.71 -3.70
CA ASP A 285 15.26 1.21 -2.90
C ASP A 285 16.19 2.31 -2.33
N MET A 286 15.69 3.54 -2.21
CA MET A 286 16.43 4.67 -1.63
C MET A 286 15.89 5.03 -0.24
N LEU A 287 16.80 5.39 0.66
CA LEU A 287 16.49 6.03 1.94
C LEU A 287 16.91 7.51 1.89
N PHE A 288 16.04 8.37 2.41
CA PHE A 288 16.32 9.80 2.57
C PHE A 288 16.33 10.12 4.05
N THR A 289 17.46 10.59 4.55
CA THR A 289 17.66 10.81 5.99
C THR A 289 18.60 12.00 6.23
N SER A 290 18.97 12.22 7.49
CA SER A 290 19.78 13.35 7.93
C SER A 290 20.68 12.99 9.10
N THR A 291 21.76 13.74 9.25
CA THR A 291 22.60 13.70 10.45
C THR A 291 22.85 15.11 11.00
N GLY A 292 22.78 15.25 12.32
CA GLY A 292 22.88 16.53 13.02
C GLY A 292 21.55 17.29 13.13
N SER A 293 21.63 18.50 13.68
CA SER A 293 20.48 19.39 13.85
C SER A 293 20.22 20.18 12.56
N LEU A 294 19.20 19.77 11.80
CA LEU A 294 18.79 20.38 10.53
C LEU A 294 17.30 20.78 10.59
N PRO A 295 16.90 21.77 11.41
CA PRO A 295 15.50 22.09 11.68
C PRO A 295 14.69 22.57 10.46
N CYS A 296 15.32 22.70 9.30
CA CYS A 296 14.80 23.36 8.09
C CYS A 296 15.02 22.50 6.85
N LEU A 297 15.44 21.26 7.08
CA LEU A 297 15.54 20.25 6.06
C LEU A 297 14.13 19.88 5.60
N VAL A 298 13.86 20.13 4.32
CA VAL A 298 12.79 19.45 3.61
C VAL A 298 13.42 18.21 2.98
N LEU A 299 13.03 16.99 3.40
CA LEU A 299 13.67 15.77 2.91
C LEU A 299 13.52 15.63 1.38
N MET A 300 12.33 15.90 0.88
CA MET A 300 12.00 15.88 -0.54
C MET A 300 10.92 16.91 -0.85
N GLU A 301 11.09 17.64 -1.95
CA GLU A 301 10.13 18.58 -2.55
C GLU A 301 9.83 18.14 -3.99
#